data_AF-A0A3R7MAC9-F1
#
_entry.id   AF-A0A3R7MAC9-F1
#
_cell.length_a   1.000
_cell.length_b   1.000
_cell.length_c   1.000
_cell.angle_alpha   90.00
_cell.angle_beta   90.00
_cell.angle_gamma   90.00
#
_symmetry.space_group_name_H-M   'P 1'
#
loop_
_entity.id
_entity.type
_entity.pdbx_description
1 polymer ?
#
loop_
_entity_poly.entity_id
_entity_poly.type
_entity_poly.pdbx_seq_one_letter_code
_entity_poly.pdbx_strand_id
1 'polypeptide(L)'
;GLALEGNDWTCECSLVWLGRWLRRWLRETLQIHTAMLKGAQQVHRLARAATCHEPRTGQHVPLLDLHSEDLGCHASALSDSGHAPPTATPTAFVVALVTALLLTPTVALFLGS
;
A
#
# COMPACT_ATOMS: atom_id res chain seq x y z
N GLY A 1 4.32 -19.50 -10.19
CA GLY A 1 5.03 -18.93 -9.02
C GLY A 1 5.14 -17.44 -9.22
N LEU A 2 5.30 -16.67 -8.14
CA LEU A 2 5.55 -15.22 -8.20
C LEU A 2 7.06 -14.99 -8.06
N ALA A 3 7.68 -14.32 -9.03
CA ALA A 3 9.10 -13.97 -9.00
C ALA A 3 9.25 -12.50 -8.59
N LEU A 4 9.84 -12.29 -7.41
CA LEU A 4 10.03 -10.99 -6.78
C LEU A 4 11.51 -10.59 -6.68
N GLU A 5 12.41 -11.49 -7.04
CA GLU A 5 13.86 -11.25 -7.07
C GLU A 5 14.26 -10.39 -8.29
N GLY A 6 15.35 -9.63 -8.17
CA GLY A 6 15.93 -8.86 -9.29
C GLY A 6 15.20 -7.56 -9.62
N ASN A 7 14.34 -7.08 -8.72
CA ASN A 7 13.72 -5.77 -8.85
C ASN A 7 14.54 -4.69 -8.12
N ASP A 8 14.66 -3.51 -8.72
CA ASP A 8 15.34 -2.35 -8.13
C ASP A 8 14.43 -1.59 -7.14
N TRP A 9 13.95 -2.29 -6.11
CA TRP A 9 13.07 -1.69 -5.12
C TRP A 9 13.83 -0.81 -4.14
N THR A 10 13.23 0.31 -3.75
CA THR A 10 13.73 1.15 -2.66
C THR A 10 12.95 0.85 -1.38
N CYS A 11 13.63 0.73 -0.24
CA CYS A 11 12.97 0.50 1.04
C CYS A 11 12.25 1.79 1.48
N GLU A 12 10.94 1.82 1.30
CA GLU A 12 10.10 2.97 1.65
C GLU A 12 8.71 2.53 2.15
N CYS A 13 7.97 3.47 2.76
CA CYS A 13 6.67 3.19 3.34
C CYS A 13 5.65 2.63 2.33
N SER A 14 5.76 3.05 1.07
CA SER A 14 4.91 2.57 -0.03
C SER A 14 5.11 1.07 -0.32
N LEU A 15 6.24 0.48 0.10
CA LEU A 15 6.60 -0.92 -0.18
C LEU A 15 6.28 -1.86 0.98
N VAL A 16 6.00 -1.34 2.17
CA VAL A 16 5.75 -2.14 3.38
C VAL A 16 4.57 -3.11 3.21
N TRP A 17 3.57 -2.74 2.41
CA TRP A 17 2.44 -3.65 2.13
C TRP A 17 2.90 -4.94 1.45
N LEU A 18 3.93 -4.88 0.60
CA LEU A 18 4.43 -6.04 -0.15
C LEU A 18 5.13 -7.01 0.78
N GLY A 19 5.95 -6.51 1.72
CA GLY A 19 6.53 -7.34 2.78
C GLY A 19 5.46 -8.02 3.65
N ARG A 20 4.42 -7.27 4.05
CA ARG A 20 3.29 -7.82 4.82
C ARG A 20 2.54 -8.90 4.04
N TRP A 21 2.26 -8.64 2.78
CA TRP A 21 1.60 -9.59 1.88
C TRP A 21 2.44 -10.86 1.71
N LEU A 22 3.75 -10.72 1.48
CA LEU A 22 4.66 -11.85 1.27
C LEU A 22 4.76 -12.76 2.50
N ARG A 23 4.81 -12.19 3.72
CA ARG A 23 4.75 -12.95 4.96
C ARG A 23 3.45 -13.75 5.09
N ARG A 24 2.32 -13.17 4.70
CA ARG A 24 1.02 -13.85 4.72
C ARG A 24 0.95 -14.96 3.67
N TRP A 25 1.34 -14.66 2.43
CA TRP A 25 1.40 -15.62 1.34
C TRP A 25 2.27 -16.82 1.69
N LEU A 26 3.42 -16.60 2.34
CA LEU A 26 4.32 -17.66 2.77
C LEU A 26 3.64 -18.58 3.80
N ARG A 27 2.95 -18.02 4.80
CA ARG A 27 2.19 -18.82 5.77
C ARG A 27 1.09 -19.65 5.11
N GLU A 28 0.31 -19.05 4.22
CA GLU A 28 -0.81 -19.72 3.55
C GLU A 28 -0.32 -20.80 2.57
N THR A 29 0.73 -20.51 1.80
CA THR A 29 1.33 -21.46 0.84
C THR A 29 1.94 -22.66 1.57
N LEU A 30 2.66 -22.41 2.67
CA LEU A 30 3.27 -23.48 3.47
C LEU A 30 2.22 -24.34 4.17
N GLN A 31 1.08 -23.78 4.58
CA GLN A 31 -0.02 -24.55 5.18
C GLN A 31 -0.67 -25.51 4.17
N ILE A 32 -0.89 -25.07 2.92
CA ILE A 32 -1.57 -25.87 1.89
C ILE A 32 -0.63 -26.91 1.27
N HIS A 33 0.65 -26.58 1.08
CA HIS A 33 1.64 -27.44 0.40
C HIS A 33 2.56 -28.23 1.36
N THR A 34 2.09 -28.50 2.59
CA THR A 34 2.80 -29.15 3.71
C THR A 34 3.40 -30.54 3.42
N ALA A 35 3.18 -31.14 2.25
CA ALA A 35 3.56 -32.53 1.96
C ALA A 35 5.08 -32.77 1.79
N MET A 36 5.93 -31.75 1.59
CA MET A 36 7.39 -31.92 1.48
C MET A 36 8.20 -30.77 2.10
N LEU A 37 9.00 -31.11 3.12
CA LEU A 37 9.94 -30.19 3.79
C LEU A 37 10.88 -29.45 2.82
N LYS A 38 11.37 -30.14 1.78
CA LYS A 38 12.25 -29.55 0.75
C LYS A 38 11.54 -28.45 -0.05
N GLY A 39 10.26 -28.64 -0.38
CA GLY A 39 9.45 -27.64 -1.08
C GLY A 39 9.25 -26.41 -0.22
N ALA A 40 8.94 -26.61 1.07
CA ALA A 40 8.78 -25.53 2.03
C ALA A 40 10.05 -24.67 2.17
N GLN A 41 11.21 -25.31 2.30
CA GLN A 41 12.51 -24.62 2.36
C GLN A 41 12.80 -23.84 1.07
N GLN A 42 12.49 -24.41 -0.09
CA GLN A 42 12.71 -23.74 -1.36
C GLN A 42 11.83 -22.49 -1.51
N VAL A 43 10.54 -22.59 -1.17
CA VAL A 43 9.62 -21.44 -1.21
C VAL A 43 10.10 -20.35 -0.25
N HIS A 44 10.55 -20.71 0.95
CA HIS A 44 11.11 -19.76 1.91
C HIS A 44 12.37 -19.05 1.40
N ARG A 45 13.26 -19.78 0.71
CA ARG A 45 14.48 -19.19 0.11
C ARG A 45 14.14 -18.20 -0.99
N LEU A 46 13.21 -18.54 -1.88
CA LEU A 46 12.78 -17.65 -2.96
C LEU A 46 12.12 -16.38 -2.41
N ALA A 47 11.31 -16.50 -1.36
CA ALA A 47 10.70 -15.35 -0.70
C ALA A 47 11.74 -14.43 -0.04
N ARG A 48 12.84 -14.97 0.51
CA ARG A 48 13.94 -14.17 1.08
C ARG A 48 14.80 -13.46 0.03
N ALA A 49 14.86 -13.97 -1.19
CA ALA A 49 15.64 -13.35 -2.27
C ALA A 49 15.02 -12.03 -2.78
N ALA A 50 13.74 -11.81 -2.50
CA ALA A 50 13.08 -10.53 -2.72
C ALA A 50 13.64 -9.49 -1.72
N THR A 51 14.40 -8.51 -2.21
CA THR A 51 15.05 -7.48 -1.38
C THR A 51 14.72 -6.07 -1.88
N CYS A 52 14.84 -5.08 -1.01
CA CYS A 52 14.85 -3.67 -1.36
C CYS A 52 16.20 -3.04 -0.95
N HIS A 53 16.58 -1.95 -1.59
CA HIS A 53 17.75 -1.15 -1.26
C HIS A 53 17.38 -0.01 -0.30
N GLU A 54 18.08 0.09 0.83
CA GLU A 54 17.96 1.15 1.81
C GLU A 54 18.90 2.31 1.49
N PRO A 55 18.41 3.48 1.04
CA PRO A 55 19.27 4.57 0.56
C PRO A 55 20.18 5.17 1.62
N ARG A 56 19.79 5.08 2.90
CA ARG A 56 20.56 5.69 4.01
C ARG A 56 21.78 4.87 4.40
N THR A 57 21.67 3.54 4.33
CA THR A 57 22.72 2.60 4.76
C THR A 57 23.40 1.90 3.58
N GLY A 58 22.80 1.94 2.39
CA GLY A 58 23.22 1.18 1.21
C GLY A 58 22.96 -0.32 1.31
N GLN A 59 22.20 -0.76 2.32
CA GLN A 59 21.98 -2.18 2.58
C GLN A 59 20.82 -2.72 1.73
N HIS A 60 20.93 -3.98 1.32
CA HIS A 60 19.79 -4.72 0.78
C HIS A 60 19.06 -5.43 1.92
N VAL A 61 17.77 -5.12 2.08
CA VAL A 61 16.91 -5.64 3.13
C VAL A 61 15.90 -6.61 2.51
N PRO A 62 15.78 -7.86 3.00
CA PRO A 62 14.74 -8.77 2.53
C PRO A 62 13.35 -8.17 2.76
N LEU A 63 12.46 -8.25 1.77
CA LEU A 63 11.08 -7.76 1.93
C LEU A 63 10.33 -8.45 3.06
N LEU A 64 10.69 -9.70 3.37
CA LEU A 64 10.16 -10.42 4.52
C LEU A 64 10.49 -9.73 5.86
N ASP A 65 11.59 -8.99 5.91
CA ASP A 65 12.08 -8.25 7.07
C ASP A 65 11.77 -6.74 6.96
N LEU A 66 10.96 -6.33 5.99
CA LEU A 66 10.51 -4.95 5.85
C LEU A 66 9.27 -4.69 6.72
N HIS A 67 9.40 -3.76 7.66
CA HIS A 67 8.37 -3.39 8.61
C HIS A 67 8.10 -1.88 8.63
N SER A 68 6.89 -1.50 9.09
CA SER A 68 6.50 -0.08 9.20
C SER A 68 7.31 0.62 10.29
N GLU A 69 7.59 -0.08 11.39
CA GLU A 69 8.34 0.40 12.54
C GLU A 69 9.79 0.79 12.20
N ASP A 70 10.48 -0.01 11.38
CA ASP A 70 11.88 0.26 10.99
C ASP A 70 12.04 1.52 10.14
N LEU A 71 11.00 1.85 9.37
CA LEU A 71 10.95 3.02 8.51
C LEU A 71 10.23 4.22 9.14
N GLY A 72 9.67 4.07 10.35
CA GLY A 72 8.89 5.12 11.01
C GLY A 72 7.62 5.50 10.24
N CYS A 73 7.00 4.56 9.52
CA CYS A 73 5.86 4.83 8.67
C CYS A 73 4.60 5.17 9.49
N HIS A 74 4.14 6.41 9.39
CA HIS A 74 2.79 6.76 9.80
C HIS A 74 1.79 6.31 8.73
N ALA A 75 0.57 5.98 9.14
CA ALA A 75 -0.51 5.60 8.22
C ALA A 75 -0.95 6.82 7.38
N SER A 76 -0.12 7.19 6.41
CA SER A 76 -0.46 8.18 5.40
C SER A 76 -1.31 7.45 4.35
N ALA A 77 -2.60 7.77 4.28
CA ALA A 77 -3.55 7.20 3.32
C ALA A 77 -3.28 7.62 1.85
N LEU A 78 -2.09 8.14 1.55
CA LEU A 78 -1.65 8.57 0.24
C LEU A 78 -0.38 7.80 -0.09
N SER A 79 -0.54 6.71 -0.85
CA SER A 79 0.52 6.26 -1.74
C SER A 79 0.83 7.45 -2.65
N ASP A 80 1.99 8.07 -2.48
CA ASP A 80 2.45 9.15 -3.36
C ASP A 80 2.68 8.53 -4.75
N SER A 81 1.66 8.66 -5.60
CA SER A 81 1.73 8.26 -7.00
C SER A 81 2.70 9.21 -7.69
N GLY A 82 3.86 8.68 -8.08
CA GLY A 82 4.92 9.43 -8.73
C GLY A 82 4.40 10.38 -9.82
N HIS A 83 4.89 11.62 -9.75
CA HIS A 83 4.89 12.64 -10.81
C HIS A 83 3.62 12.73 -11.68
N ALA A 84 2.58 13.36 -11.16
CA ALA A 84 1.56 14.02 -11.97
C ALA A 84 1.58 15.54 -11.70
N PRO A 85 1.55 16.41 -12.74
CA PRO A 85 1.50 17.86 -12.54
C PRO A 85 0.20 18.28 -11.85
N PRO A 86 0.17 19.44 -11.15
CA PRO A 86 -0.99 19.86 -10.38
C PRO A 86 -2.17 20.16 -11.31
N THR A 87 -3.12 19.22 -11.42
CA THR A 87 -4.46 19.47 -11.95
C THR A 87 -5.31 20.08 -10.84
N ALA A 88 -5.62 21.36 -11.00
CA ALA A 88 -6.52 22.12 -10.14
C ALA A 88 -7.86 21.37 -9.97
N THR A 89 -8.18 20.97 -8.74
CA THR A 89 -9.45 20.35 -8.40
C THR A 89 -10.51 21.44 -8.12
N PRO A 90 -11.68 21.41 -8.78
CA PRO A 90 -12.74 22.39 -8.58
C PRO A 90 -13.60 22.04 -7.35
N THR A 91 -12.99 21.93 -6.18
CA THR A 91 -13.71 21.64 -4.92
C THR A 91 -14.63 22.79 -4.49
N ALA A 92 -14.34 24.02 -4.92
CA ALA A 92 -15.17 25.20 -4.66
C ALA A 92 -16.55 25.14 -5.34
N PHE A 93 -16.66 24.49 -6.51
CA PHE A 93 -17.93 24.43 -7.25
C PHE A 93 -18.97 23.53 -6.56
N VAL A 94 -18.53 22.41 -5.98
CA VAL A 94 -19.43 21.46 -5.32
C VAL A 94 -20.05 22.07 -4.07
N VAL A 95 -19.26 22.80 -3.27
CA VAL A 95 -19.76 23.47 -2.06
C VAL A 95 -20.77 24.56 -2.40
N ALA A 96 -20.51 25.36 -3.44
CA ALA A 96 -21.41 26.42 -3.88
C ALA A 96 -22.75 25.89 -4.41
N LEU A 97 -22.75 24.73 -5.07
CA LEU A 97 -23.97 24.15 -5.63
C LEU A 97 -24.87 23.56 -4.53
N VAL A 98 -24.27 22.95 -3.50
CA VAL A 98 -25.00 22.42 -2.34
C VAL A 98 -25.61 23.53 -1.49
N THR A 99 -24.86 24.62 -1.23
CA THR A 99 -25.41 25.77 -0.50
C THR A 99 -26.53 26.45 -1.30
N ALA A 100 -26.37 26.62 -2.61
CA ALA A 100 -27.41 27.18 -3.46
C ALA A 100 -28.70 26.34 -3.44
N LEU A 101 -28.59 25.00 -3.45
CA LEU A 101 -29.76 24.11 -3.38
C LEU A 101 -30.52 24.25 -2.04
N LEU A 102 -29.78 24.34 -0.93
CA LEU A 102 -30.33 24.45 0.43
C LEU A 102 -30.98 25.82 0.72
N LEU A 103 -30.56 26.87 0.01
CA LEU A 103 -31.10 28.23 0.13
C LEU A 103 -32.28 28.51 -0.82
N THR A 104 -32.69 27.55 -1.65
CA THR A 104 -33.92 27.71 -2.44
C THR A 104 -35.15 27.56 -1.53
N PRO A 105 -36.11 28.50 -1.56
CA PRO A 105 -37.27 28.49 -0.67
C PRO A 105 -38.21 27.29 -0.88
N THR A 106 -38.01 26.53 -1.96
CA THR A 106 -38.77 25.32 -2.28
C THR A 106 -38.46 24.16 -1.32
N VAL A 107 -37.23 24.05 -0.81
CA VAL A 107 -36.85 22.96 0.13
C VAL A 107 -37.29 23.27 1.56
N ALA A 108 -37.27 24.55 1.95
CA ALA A 108 -37.69 24.98 3.29
C ALA A 108 -39.17 24.71 3.58
N LEU A 109 -40.04 24.69 2.56
CA LEU A 109 -41.46 24.33 2.72
C LEU A 109 -41.71 22.83 2.97
N PHE A 110 -40.79 21.95 2.58
CA PHE A 110 -40.95 20.49 2.76
C PHE A 110 -40.41 19.96 4.10
N LEU A 111 -39.56 20.72 4.80
CA LEU A 111 -39.09 20.34 6.14
C LEU A 111 -39.87 21.01 7.28
N GLY A 112 -40.84 21.85 6.96
CA GLY A 112 -41.57 22.68 7.92
C GLY A 112 -43.09 22.58 7.82
N SER A 113 -43.67 21.38 7.63
CA SER A 113 -45.06 21.00 8.01
C SER A 113 -45.28 19.51 7.77
#